data_AF-A0A1I8FI94-F1
#
_entry.id   AF-A0A1I8FI94-F1
#
_cell.length_a   1.000
_cell.length_b   1.000
_cell.length_c   1.000
_cell.angle_alpha   90.00
_cell.angle_beta   90.00
_cell.angle_gamma   90.00
#
_symmetry.space_group_name_H-M   'P 1'
#
loop_
_entity.id
_entity.type
_entity.pdbx_description
1 polymer ?
#
loop_
_entity_poly.entity_id
_entity_poly.type
_entity_poly.pdbx_seq_one_letter_code
_entity_poly.pdbx_strand_id
1 'polypeptide(L)'
;CHSTIGLTASFLAAATPTTSAQGPGRFASVNVPLKEGVSDAQFAASFAAVIDAAFEASIPRRGIFNLTLTGYLDCVKLLLQSRRPLLLLGGGGYHFPSTAKLWTAITALAVGVDLDKDIPEHSFFSQYGPDFCLDVTPSLKRNLNDSTELRLLVESAVENLKRLAEALQLR
;
A
#
# COMPACT_ATOMS: atom_id res chain seq x y z
N CYS A 1 -2.00 -8.04 3.04
CA CYS A 1 -1.07 -8.38 1.96
C CYS A 1 -0.08 -9.41 2.49
N HIS A 2 -0.14 -10.70 2.09
CA HIS A 2 0.91 -11.73 2.36
C HIS A 2 1.31 -12.54 1.12
N SER A 3 1.00 -12.00 -0.04
CA SER A 3 1.88 -12.00 -1.19
C SER A 3 1.59 -10.64 -1.81
N THR A 4 2.63 -9.80 -1.82
CA THR A 4 2.71 -8.65 -2.71
C THR A 4 2.03 -7.34 -2.25
N ILE A 5 2.78 -6.25 -2.53
CA ILE A 5 2.69 -4.86 -2.06
C ILE A 5 1.36 -4.21 -2.47
N GLY A 6 0.63 -3.53 -1.58
CA GLY A 6 -0.59 -2.80 -1.97
C GLY A 6 -0.25 -1.36 -2.33
N LEU A 7 -0.70 -0.86 -3.49
CA LEU A 7 -0.79 0.59 -3.73
C LEU A 7 -1.94 1.14 -2.88
N THR A 8 -1.63 2.01 -1.92
CA THR A 8 -2.63 2.76 -1.16
C THR A 8 -2.49 4.23 -1.51
N ALA A 9 -3.54 4.82 -2.09
CA ALA A 9 -3.67 6.27 -2.23
C ALA A 9 -4.49 6.78 -1.06
N SER A 10 -3.90 7.61 -0.20
CA SER A 10 -4.60 8.27 0.91
C SER A 10 -4.78 9.76 0.59
N PHE A 11 -6.02 10.24 0.58
CA PHE A 11 -6.34 11.67 0.57
C PHE A 11 -6.60 12.11 2.01
N LEU A 12 -5.84 13.10 2.50
CA LEU A 12 -6.10 13.72 3.81
C LEU A 12 -7.20 14.78 3.69
N ALA A 13 -8.23 14.67 4.54
CA ALA A 13 -9.11 15.78 4.87
C ALA A 13 -8.89 16.19 6.33
N ALA A 14 -8.85 17.50 6.56
CA ALA A 14 -8.45 18.17 7.79
C ALA A 14 -9.31 17.82 9.02
N ALA A 15 -8.71 17.88 10.21
CA ALA A 15 -9.37 17.64 11.49
C ALA A 15 -9.55 18.94 12.32
N THR A 16 -10.73 19.09 12.91
CA THR A 16 -11.01 19.93 14.09
C THR A 16 -11.39 19.04 15.28
N PRO A 17 -11.21 19.53 16.53
CA PRO A 17 -11.17 18.67 17.70
C PRO A 17 -12.57 18.23 18.16
N THR A 18 -12.60 17.11 18.88
CA THR A 18 -13.74 16.60 19.67
C THR A 18 -15.01 16.28 18.89
N THR A 19 -15.05 15.13 18.23
CA THR A 19 -16.23 14.26 18.25
C THR A 19 -15.77 12.82 18.12
N SER A 20 -16.25 11.93 18.98
CA SER A 20 -16.23 10.50 18.67
C SER A 20 -17.08 10.34 17.41
N ALA A 21 -16.42 10.18 16.25
CA ALA A 21 -17.11 10.00 14.99
C ALA A 21 -18.16 8.88 15.13
N GLN A 22 -19.43 9.17 14.87
CA GLN A 22 -20.46 8.13 14.73
C GLN A 22 -20.46 7.66 13.27
N GLY A 23 -20.54 6.34 13.08
CA GLY A 23 -20.49 5.70 11.76
C GLY A 23 -19.18 4.94 11.51
N PRO A 24 -18.99 4.41 10.28
CA PRO A 24 -17.90 3.49 9.92
C PRO A 24 -16.46 4.05 10.04
N GLY A 25 -16.29 5.32 10.45
CA GLY A 25 -14.99 5.95 10.78
C GLY A 25 -14.72 6.10 12.28
N ARG A 26 -15.56 5.53 13.15
CA ARG A 26 -15.35 5.57 14.61
C ARG A 26 -14.03 4.88 14.94
N PHE A 27 -13.17 5.57 15.70
CA PHE A 27 -11.80 5.14 16.08
C PHE A 27 -10.73 5.20 14.99
N ALA A 28 -11.02 5.75 13.80
CA ALA A 28 -10.03 5.89 12.72
C ALA A 28 -9.08 7.10 12.89
N SER A 29 -9.35 7.98 13.87
CA SER A 29 -8.52 9.15 14.19
C SER A 29 -8.26 9.21 15.69
N VAL A 30 -6.99 9.36 16.09
CA VAL A 30 -6.56 9.49 17.49
C VAL A 30 -5.91 10.85 17.67
N ASN A 31 -6.41 11.64 18.62
CA ASN A 31 -5.84 12.93 19.01
C ASN A 31 -5.44 12.85 20.48
N VAL A 32 -4.20 13.24 20.81
CA VAL A 32 -3.71 13.29 22.20
C VAL A 32 -3.52 14.74 22.61
N PRO A 33 -4.45 15.32 23.38
CA PRO A 33 -4.34 16.71 23.82
C PRO A 33 -3.23 16.83 24.87
N LEU A 34 -2.25 17.70 24.61
CA LEU A 34 -1.18 18.04 25.54
C LEU A 34 -1.41 19.45 26.10
N LYS A 35 -1.09 19.65 27.38
CA LYS A 35 -1.17 20.97 28.02
C LYS A 35 0.10 21.77 27.77
N GLU A 36 0.02 23.08 27.98
CA GLU A 36 1.17 23.98 27.96
C GLU A 36 2.26 23.51 28.93
N GLY A 37 3.53 23.60 28.51
CA GLY A 37 4.69 23.19 29.31
C GLY A 37 5.11 21.72 29.17
N VAL A 38 4.65 21.01 28.15
CA VAL A 38 5.16 19.65 27.85
C VAL A 38 6.65 19.70 27.48
N SER A 39 7.44 18.82 28.10
CA SER A 39 8.87 18.67 27.78
C SER A 39 9.10 17.69 26.64
N ASP A 40 10.27 17.76 25.99
CA ASP A 40 10.66 16.85 24.90
C ASP A 40 10.56 15.37 25.30
N ALA A 41 10.98 15.04 26.52
CA ALA A 41 10.90 13.68 27.04
C ALA A 41 9.46 13.18 27.19
N GLN A 42 8.56 14.04 27.65
CA GLN A 42 7.14 13.73 27.80
C GLN A 42 6.45 13.60 26.44
N PHE A 43 6.80 14.47 25.49
CA PHE A 43 6.29 14.41 24.12
C PHE A 43 6.74 13.12 23.42
N ALA A 44 8.04 12.80 23.48
CA ALA A 44 8.61 11.60 22.87
C ALA A 44 8.00 10.32 23.45
N ALA A 45 7.86 10.23 24.77
CA ALA A 45 7.23 9.08 25.43
C ALA A 45 5.75 8.93 25.04
N SER A 46 5.00 10.04 24.99
CA SER A 46 3.59 10.02 24.60
C SER A 46 3.43 9.60 23.13
N PHE A 47 4.29 10.11 22.24
CA PHE A 47 4.30 9.76 20.83
C PHE A 47 4.63 8.28 20.61
N ALA A 48 5.69 7.77 21.24
CA ALA A 48 6.07 6.36 21.15
C ALA A 48 4.92 5.43 21.60
N ALA A 49 4.30 5.71 22.74
CA ALA A 49 3.18 4.92 23.25
C ALA A 49 1.97 4.89 22.30
N VAL A 50 1.63 6.03 21.68
CA VAL A 50 0.53 6.09 20.68
C VAL A 50 0.89 5.29 19.44
N ILE A 51 2.13 5.38 18.97
CA ILE A 51 2.61 4.65 17.81
C ILE A 51 2.63 3.14 18.06
N ASP A 52 3.13 2.69 19.21
CA ASP A 52 3.14 1.27 19.59
C ASP A 52 1.72 0.71 19.68
N ALA A 53 0.82 1.41 20.36
CA ALA A 53 -0.59 1.02 20.45
C ALA A 53 -1.28 1.02 19.07
N ALA A 54 -0.95 1.99 18.21
CA ALA A 54 -1.45 2.03 16.85
C ALA A 54 -0.89 0.87 16.02
N PHE A 55 0.38 0.48 16.17
CA PHE A 55 0.95 -0.68 15.47
C PHE A 55 0.30 -1.99 15.92
N GLU A 56 0.05 -2.17 17.21
CA GLU A 56 -0.65 -3.34 17.75
C GLU A 56 -2.12 -3.40 17.29
N ALA A 57 -2.83 -2.27 17.30
CA ALA A 57 -4.22 -2.19 16.85
C ALA A 57 -4.35 -2.25 15.32
N SER A 58 -3.38 -1.66 14.60
CA SER A 58 -3.21 -1.68 13.15
C SER A 58 -2.25 -2.78 12.74
N ILE A 59 -2.45 -3.98 13.26
CA ILE A 59 -2.19 -5.19 12.49
C ILE A 59 -3.49 -5.49 11.73
N PRO A 60 -3.84 -4.75 10.65
CA PRO A 60 -5.01 -5.08 9.86
C PRO A 60 -4.82 -6.53 9.43
N ARG A 61 -5.86 -7.33 9.67
CA ARG A 61 -5.93 -8.73 9.25
C ARG A 61 -5.33 -8.83 7.85
N ARG A 62 -4.14 -9.41 7.81
CA ARG A 62 -3.22 -9.44 6.68
C ARG A 62 -3.99 -9.89 5.43
N GLY A 63 -4.35 -8.98 4.52
CA GLY A 63 -5.06 -9.35 3.28
C GLY A 63 -4.29 -10.38 2.45
N ILE A 64 -4.77 -11.60 2.30
CA ILE A 64 -4.01 -12.66 1.63
C ILE A 64 -4.28 -12.58 0.11
N PHE A 65 -3.65 -11.63 -0.58
CA PHE A 65 -3.71 -11.59 -2.05
C PHE A 65 -2.77 -12.62 -2.68
N ASN A 66 -3.13 -13.09 -3.89
CA ASN A 66 -2.37 -14.07 -4.66
C ASN A 66 -1.86 -13.47 -5.98
N LEU A 67 -1.24 -12.30 -5.88
CA LEU A 67 -0.77 -11.53 -7.04
C LEU A 67 0.69 -11.87 -7.36
N THR A 68 1.01 -12.02 -8.64
CA THR A 68 2.36 -12.27 -9.16
C THR A 68 3.06 -10.97 -9.54
N LEU A 69 4.38 -11.03 -9.75
CA LEU A 69 5.16 -9.92 -10.27
C LEU A 69 4.55 -9.32 -11.55
N THR A 70 4.18 -10.17 -12.50
CA THR A 70 3.56 -9.77 -13.77
C THR A 70 2.30 -8.93 -13.56
N GLY A 71 1.40 -9.36 -12.66
CA GLY A 71 0.16 -8.62 -12.39
C GLY A 71 0.40 -7.19 -11.89
N TYR A 72 1.47 -6.98 -11.10
CA TYR A 72 1.87 -5.64 -10.69
C TYR A 72 2.43 -4.81 -11.84
N LEU A 73 3.35 -5.41 -12.59
CA LEU A 73 3.99 -4.73 -13.71
C LEU A 73 2.96 -4.28 -14.74
N ASP A 74 1.91 -5.06 -14.97
CA ASP A 74 0.84 -4.67 -15.91
C ASP A 74 0.04 -3.47 -15.41
N CYS A 75 -0.27 -3.38 -14.11
CA CYS A 75 -0.88 -2.18 -13.53
C CYS A 75 0.04 -0.95 -13.64
N VAL A 76 1.35 -1.12 -13.39
CA VAL A 76 2.32 -0.01 -13.50
C VAL A 76 2.50 0.43 -14.96
N LYS A 77 2.51 -0.51 -15.92
CA LYS A 77 2.54 -0.20 -17.37
C LYS A 77 1.39 0.72 -17.77
N LEU A 78 0.17 0.43 -17.30
CA LEU A 78 -1.01 1.26 -17.59
C LEU A 78 -0.83 2.70 -17.06
N LEU A 79 -0.25 2.86 -15.87
CA LEU A 79 0.05 4.18 -15.30
C LEU A 79 1.11 4.92 -16.10
N LEU A 80 2.20 4.25 -16.47
CA LEU A 80 3.28 4.83 -17.28
C LEU A 80 2.78 5.28 -18.67
N GLN A 81 1.87 4.51 -19.28
CA GLN A 81 1.26 4.84 -20.58
C GLN A 81 0.35 6.07 -20.54
N SER A 82 -0.10 6.50 -19.36
CA SER A 82 -0.98 7.68 -19.22
C SER A 82 -0.32 9.01 -19.59
N ARG A 83 1.02 9.04 -19.74
CA ARG A 83 1.84 10.23 -20.07
C ARG A 83 1.61 11.44 -19.15
N ARG A 84 1.16 11.19 -17.92
CA ARG A 84 1.07 12.22 -16.86
C ARG A 84 2.31 12.16 -15.98
N PRO A 85 2.74 13.28 -15.37
CA PRO A 85 3.77 13.23 -14.34
C PRO A 85 3.40 12.20 -13.26
N LEU A 86 4.25 11.19 -13.09
CA LEU A 86 3.99 10.04 -12.22
C LEU A 86 5.05 9.97 -11.14
N LEU A 87 4.61 9.93 -9.88
CA LEU A 87 5.46 9.66 -8.71
C LEU A 87 5.15 8.24 -8.22
N LEU A 88 6.10 7.32 -8.38
CA LEU A 88 6.00 5.97 -7.86
C LEU A 88 6.58 5.94 -6.44
N LEU A 89 5.75 5.57 -5.46
CA LEU A 89 6.14 5.50 -4.06
C LEU A 89 6.02 4.08 -3.51
N GLY A 90 6.92 3.79 -2.58
CA GLY A 90 6.92 2.60 -1.74
C GLY A 90 5.63 2.38 -0.95
N GLY A 91 5.59 1.26 -0.24
CA GLY A 91 4.53 0.93 0.70
C GLY A 91 4.91 -0.28 1.55
N GLY A 92 3.93 -0.87 2.23
CA GLY A 92 4.14 -2.07 3.03
C GLY A 92 4.65 -3.25 2.18
N GLY A 93 5.62 -4.00 2.71
CA GLY A 93 6.24 -5.15 2.03
C GLY A 93 7.02 -6.01 3.03
N TYR A 94 6.35 -6.98 3.65
CA TYR A 94 6.86 -7.68 4.84
C TYR A 94 7.59 -8.99 4.55
N HIS A 95 7.79 -9.32 3.28
CA HIS A 95 8.70 -10.38 2.84
C HIS A 95 9.82 -9.74 2.03
N PHE A 96 10.94 -9.41 2.69
CA PHE A 96 11.97 -8.53 2.14
C PHE A 96 12.49 -8.98 0.76
N PRO A 97 12.79 -10.26 0.49
CA PRO A 97 13.25 -10.69 -0.84
C PRO A 97 12.20 -10.45 -1.93
N SER A 98 10.92 -10.73 -1.66
CA SER A 98 9.85 -10.50 -2.65
C SER A 98 9.58 -9.00 -2.87
N THR A 99 9.65 -8.22 -1.79
CA THR A 99 9.56 -6.76 -1.85
C THR A 99 10.67 -6.19 -2.73
N ALA A 100 11.91 -6.65 -2.54
CA ALA A 100 13.05 -6.23 -3.35
C ALA A 100 12.90 -6.63 -4.82
N LYS A 101 12.57 -7.90 -5.12
CA LYS A 101 12.29 -8.36 -6.50
C LYS A 101 11.25 -7.48 -7.20
N LEU A 102 10.14 -7.18 -6.51
CA LEU A 102 9.08 -6.36 -7.08
C LEU A 102 9.54 -4.93 -7.37
N TRP A 103 10.17 -4.27 -6.41
CA TRP A 103 10.62 -2.88 -6.61
C TRP A 103 11.70 -2.78 -7.69
N THR A 104 12.64 -3.72 -7.75
CA THR A 104 13.63 -3.80 -8.82
C THR A 104 12.97 -3.89 -10.19
N ALA A 105 11.96 -4.75 -10.35
CA ALA A 105 11.24 -4.91 -11.61
C ALA A 105 10.39 -3.67 -11.97
N ILE A 106 9.72 -3.05 -10.98
CA ILE A 106 8.96 -1.81 -11.19
C ILE A 106 9.89 -0.69 -11.65
N THR A 107 11.06 -0.56 -11.02
CA THR A 107 12.06 0.45 -11.39
C THR A 107 12.56 0.21 -12.80
N ALA A 108 12.96 -1.03 -13.15
CA ALA A 108 13.42 -1.36 -14.49
C ALA A 108 12.37 -1.07 -15.57
N LEU A 109 11.11 -1.44 -15.30
CA LEU A 109 9.99 -1.09 -16.17
C LEU A 109 9.83 0.43 -16.34
N ALA A 110 9.93 1.20 -15.26
CA ALA A 110 9.77 2.65 -15.29
C ALA A 110 10.89 3.36 -16.07
N VAL A 111 12.11 2.82 -16.04
CA VAL A 111 13.26 3.35 -16.81
C VAL A 111 13.43 2.71 -18.19
N GLY A 112 12.58 1.74 -18.56
CA GLY A 112 12.62 1.08 -19.87
C GLY A 112 13.81 0.12 -20.06
N VAL A 113 14.24 -0.54 -18.97
CA VAL A 113 15.32 -1.52 -18.98
C VAL A 113 14.75 -2.93 -18.83
N ASP A 114 15.16 -3.84 -19.71
CA ASP A 114 14.89 -5.26 -19.56
C ASP A 114 15.89 -5.88 -18.58
N LEU A 115 15.39 -6.67 -17.63
CA LEU A 115 16.20 -7.37 -16.64
C LEU A 115 16.40 -8.82 -17.01
N ASP A 116 17.58 -9.34 -16.71
CA ASP A 116 17.82 -10.78 -16.65
C ASP A 116 17.02 -11.40 -15.50
N LYS A 117 16.67 -12.68 -15.67
CA LYS A 117 15.94 -13.43 -14.65
C LYS A 117 16.80 -13.70 -13.42
N ASP A 118 18.09 -13.90 -13.62
CA ASP A 118 19.01 -14.28 -12.57
C ASP A 118 19.38 -13.07 -11.72
N ILE A 119 19.31 -13.23 -10.40
CA ILE A 119 19.68 -12.16 -9.48
C ILE A 119 21.21 -12.10 -9.42
N PRO A 120 21.83 -10.94 -9.66
CA PRO A 120 23.27 -10.80 -9.56
C PRO A 120 23.74 -10.96 -8.10
N GLU A 121 24.97 -11.46 -7.92
CA GLU A 121 25.56 -11.58 -6.59
C GLU A 121 25.68 -10.21 -5.90
N HIS A 122 25.28 -10.17 -4.64
CA HIS A 122 25.36 -9.00 -3.77
C HIS A 122 25.28 -9.44 -2.29
N SER A 123 25.46 -8.52 -1.34
CA SER A 123 25.51 -8.82 0.11
C SER A 123 24.30 -9.59 0.66
N PHE A 124 23.12 -9.47 0.05
CA PHE A 124 21.89 -10.17 0.47
C PHE A 124 21.54 -11.40 -0.37
N PHE A 125 22.44 -11.89 -1.24
CA PHE A 125 22.11 -12.84 -2.31
C PHE A 125 21.55 -14.15 -1.78
N SER A 126 22.07 -14.63 -0.66
CA SER A 126 21.60 -15.84 0.03
C SER A 126 20.12 -15.79 0.44
N GLN A 127 19.52 -14.60 0.59
CA GLN A 127 18.11 -14.45 0.97
C GLN A 127 17.14 -14.74 -0.18
N TYR A 128 17.63 -14.87 -1.41
CA TYR A 128 16.81 -15.08 -2.60
C TYR A 128 16.68 -16.56 -3.00
N GLY A 129 17.28 -17.46 -2.22
CA GLY A 129 17.15 -18.90 -2.42
C GLY A 129 15.70 -19.40 -2.23
N PRO A 130 15.39 -20.60 -2.75
CA PRO A 130 16.30 -21.50 -3.45
C PRO A 130 16.53 -21.16 -4.93
N ASP A 131 15.68 -20.31 -5.51
CA ASP A 131 15.64 -20.13 -6.97
C ASP A 131 16.60 -19.04 -7.49
N PHE A 132 16.98 -18.07 -6.64
CA PHE A 132 17.88 -16.95 -6.97
C PHE A 132 17.49 -16.15 -8.23
N CYS A 133 16.20 -16.18 -8.59
CA CYS A 133 15.66 -15.49 -9.77
C CYS A 133 14.62 -14.44 -9.39
N LEU A 134 14.36 -13.49 -10.28
CA LEU A 134 13.35 -12.43 -10.08
C LEU A 134 11.91 -12.95 -10.17
N ASP A 135 11.67 -14.11 -10.77
CA ASP A 135 10.33 -14.67 -10.95
C ASP A 135 9.64 -14.94 -9.59
N VAL A 136 8.34 -14.63 -9.52
CA VAL A 136 7.50 -14.89 -8.34
C VAL A 136 6.33 -15.77 -8.75
N THR A 137 6.37 -17.02 -8.31
CA THR A 137 5.31 -18.00 -8.56
C THR A 137 4.08 -17.70 -7.70
N PRO A 138 2.86 -17.68 -8.28
CA PRO A 138 1.65 -17.56 -7.50
C PRO A 138 1.49 -18.74 -6.54
N SER A 139 0.90 -18.47 -5.37
CA SER A 139 0.60 -19.53 -4.40
C SER A 139 -0.65 -20.32 -4.80
N LEU A 140 -0.84 -21.51 -4.22
CA LEU A 140 -2.03 -22.36 -4.44
C LEU A 140 -3.29 -21.86 -3.72
N LYS A 141 -3.34 -20.57 -3.36
CA LYS A 141 -4.46 -20.01 -2.60
C LYS A 141 -5.69 -19.90 -3.47
N ARG A 142 -6.81 -20.43 -2.97
CA ARG A 142 -8.11 -20.35 -3.62
C ARG A 142 -8.56 -18.90 -3.73
N ASN A 143 -8.99 -18.51 -4.93
CA ASN A 143 -9.68 -17.24 -5.11
C ASN A 143 -11.10 -17.34 -4.53
N LEU A 144 -11.40 -16.47 -3.57
CA LEU A 144 -12.72 -16.38 -2.93
C LEU A 144 -13.53 -15.18 -3.43
N ASN A 145 -12.99 -14.39 -4.35
CA ASN A 145 -13.69 -13.25 -4.93
C ASN A 145 -14.67 -13.77 -6.00
N ASP A 146 -15.97 -13.58 -5.78
CA ASP A 146 -16.97 -13.79 -6.82
C ASP A 146 -16.84 -12.71 -7.91
N SER A 147 -16.97 -13.14 -9.16
CA SER A 147 -16.78 -12.25 -10.32
C SER A 147 -17.86 -11.17 -10.43
N THR A 148 -19.09 -11.48 -10.04
CA THR A 148 -20.22 -10.54 -10.09
C THR A 148 -20.10 -9.53 -8.95
N GLU A 149 -19.84 -10.00 -7.73
CA GLU A 149 -19.62 -9.13 -6.58
C GLU A 149 -18.44 -8.17 -6.80
N LEU A 150 -17.31 -8.68 -7.30
CA LEU A 150 -16.13 -7.86 -7.61
C LEU A 150 -16.46 -6.78 -8.65
N ARG A 151 -17.21 -7.14 -9.70
CA ARG A 151 -17.64 -6.18 -10.72
C ARG A 151 -18.54 -5.08 -10.13
N LEU A 152 -19.52 -5.44 -9.31
CA LEU A 152 -20.41 -4.46 -8.66
C LEU A 152 -19.64 -3.51 -7.74
N LEU A 153 -18.64 -4.02 -7.01
CA LEU A 153 -17.75 -3.20 -6.19
C LEU A 153 -16.94 -2.20 -7.03
N VAL A 154 -16.40 -2.65 -8.16
CA VAL A 154 -15.65 -1.78 -9.09
C VAL A 154 -16.57 -0.73 -9.72
N GLU A 155 -17.76 -1.12 -10.19
CA GLU A 155 -18.76 -0.20 -10.75
C GLU A 155 -19.15 0.88 -9.72
N SER A 156 -19.40 0.49 -8.47
CA SER A 156 -19.70 1.41 -7.37
C SER A 156 -18.56 2.39 -7.08
N ALA A 157 -17.30 1.91 -7.05
CA ALA A 157 -16.14 2.76 -6.83
C ALA A 157 -15.94 3.78 -7.95
N VAL A 158 -16.11 3.37 -9.21
CA VAL A 158 -16.02 4.25 -10.38
C VAL A 158 -17.11 5.32 -10.35
N GLU A 159 -18.33 4.96 -9.98
CA GLU A 159 -19.45 5.90 -9.87
C GLU A 159 -19.20 6.96 -8.77
N ASN A 160 -18.66 6.55 -7.63
CA ASN A 160 -18.27 7.49 -6.57
C ASN A 160 -17.20 8.49 -7.04
N LEU A 161 -16.23 8.05 -7.86
CA LEU A 161 -15.21 8.93 -8.43
C LEU A 161 -15.81 9.94 -9.42
N LYS A 162 -16.81 9.56 -10.22
CA LYS A 162 -17.51 10.50 -11.11
C LYS A 162 -18.22 11.59 -10.32
N ARG A 163 -18.97 11.22 -9.28
CA ARG A 163 -19.65 12.20 -8.40
C ARG A 163 -18.68 13.15 -7.72
N LEU A 164 -17.53 12.65 -7.29
CA LEU A 164 -16.47 13.49 -6.73
C LEU A 164 -15.93 14.46 -7.77
N ALA A 165 -15.69 14.02 -9.01
CA ALA A 165 -15.22 14.89 -10.09
C ALA A 165 -16.22 16.01 -10.40
N GLU A 166 -17.53 15.70 -10.46
CA GLU A 166 -18.59 16.69 -10.64
C GLU A 166 -18.62 17.71 -9.49
N ALA A 167 -18.50 17.24 -8.24
CA ALA A 167 -18.47 18.12 -7.07
C ALA A 167 -17.24 19.04 -7.05
N LEU A 168 -16.09 18.58 -7.57
CA LEU A 168 -14.87 19.37 -7.67
C LEU A 168 -14.90 20.35 -8.85
N GLN A 169 -15.69 20.11 -9.89
CA GLN A 169 -15.88 21.02 -11.03
C GLN A 169 -16.83 22.20 -10.72
N LEU A 170 -17.46 22.23 -9.54
CA LEU A 170 -18.27 23.35 -9.05
C LEU A 170 -17.45 24.39 -8.24
N ARG A 171 -16.14 24.51 -8.50
CA ARG A 171 -15.29 25.57 -7.94
C ARG A 171 -14.54 26.33 -9.02
#